data_AF-A0A1Z1W5M5-F1
#
_entry.id   AF-A0A1Z1W5M5-F1
#
_cell.length_a   1.000
_cell.length_b   1.000
_cell.length_c   1.000
_cell.angle_alpha   90.00
_cell.angle_beta   90.00
_cell.angle_gamma   90.00
#
_symmetry.space_group_name_H-M   'P 1'
#
loop_
_entity.id
_entity.type
_entity.pdbx_description
1 polymer ?
#
loop_
_entity_poly.entity_id
_entity_poly.type
_entity_poly.pdbx_seq_one_letter_code
_entity_poly.pdbx_strand_id
1 'polypeptide(L)'
;MAAAAAGPAVHKILTVCGNGLGTSLFLKNTLEQVLDRWGWSRYVTVEATDTISAKGKASEAVAILTSREIAKTLGTWASPCGSSTTSPRPPRPTGSCGTPTTSRKRGSAVDWLVSVAKFLVNEILSQPAYLIGLITAAGLIALRKSAGQVLGGAIKATLGFLLIGAGAGLVVAALAPLGEMIQGSTGAHGVIPTNEAIVGIAQAEYGSRVAWLMILGFAVSLVLARFTPLRYVFLTGHHMLFMATLLTMVLATAGQRSWVVVVVGGVLLGIMLVAMPAFAHPWTKRVTGNNTVAIGHFGTAGYVVAGATGQVVGRRSRSTEDMKLPEGLRFLRDSMVATALSMVLIYLIMSLVFLAKVGKESAFKAFAVDGGPAAPDVGAYIMQSVMQGLQFGIAVAVILFGVRTILGELVPAFQGIANRVVPGAVPSLDAPIVFPYAQNAVLIGFISSFVGGLISLGLLAWIFEPAFGLALVLPGLVPHFFTGGAAGVYGNATGGRRGAVVGAFLNGVLITFLPALLLKVLGAFGKENTTFGDADFGWFGSLVGNAAKAGTVVGAVLMLVIGAVILAGAVVMQKRVVETGWDPGARRDALLGQAPAASTGGDGGADAGAGPTATYAKIAPPPGAPKPPPPPGQDG
;
A
#
# COMPACT_ATOMS: atom_id res chain seq x y z
N MET A 1 29.83 -56.41 -16.43
CA MET A 1 29.72 -55.07 -17.06
C MET A 1 28.44 -54.43 -16.54
N ALA A 2 28.56 -53.46 -15.65
CA ALA A 2 27.45 -52.90 -14.88
C ALA A 2 26.57 -51.98 -15.74
N ALA A 3 25.26 -52.11 -15.59
CA ALA A 3 24.27 -51.22 -16.19
C ALA A 3 24.39 -49.82 -15.57
N ALA A 4 24.60 -48.81 -16.41
CA ALA A 4 24.46 -47.42 -16.00
C ALA A 4 22.98 -47.13 -15.72
N ALA A 5 22.64 -46.97 -14.44
CA ALA A 5 21.30 -46.58 -14.01
C ALA A 5 20.98 -45.16 -14.50
N ALA A 6 20.00 -45.03 -15.40
CA ALA A 6 19.38 -43.76 -15.70
C ALA A 6 18.69 -43.23 -14.43
N GLY A 7 19.01 -42.00 -14.00
CA GLY A 7 18.34 -41.36 -12.88
C GLY A 7 16.82 -41.20 -13.13
N PRO A 8 15.99 -41.06 -12.08
CA PRO A 8 14.54 -40.99 -12.24
C PRO A 8 14.14 -39.78 -13.09
N ALA A 9 13.21 -40.00 -14.05
CA ALA A 9 12.63 -38.93 -14.85
C ALA A 9 11.95 -37.89 -13.94
N VAL A 10 12.39 -36.63 -14.02
CA VAL A 10 11.89 -35.54 -13.17
C VAL A 10 10.70 -34.88 -13.87
N HIS A 11 9.51 -34.96 -13.27
CA HIS A 11 8.33 -34.28 -13.78
C HIS A 11 8.47 -32.77 -13.60
N LYS A 12 8.20 -31.97 -14.64
CA LYS A 12 8.22 -30.50 -14.55
C LYS A 12 6.79 -29.95 -14.44
N ILE A 13 6.53 -29.10 -13.44
CA ILE A 13 5.24 -28.40 -13.27
C ILE A 13 5.47 -26.90 -13.43
N LEU A 14 4.68 -26.25 -14.29
CA LEU A 14 4.68 -24.80 -14.42
C LEU A 14 3.63 -24.17 -13.52
N THR A 15 3.96 -23.04 -12.90
CA THR A 15 3.03 -22.24 -12.11
C THR A 15 2.80 -20.89 -12.80
N VAL A 16 1.54 -20.57 -13.06
CA VAL A 16 1.15 -19.37 -13.84
C VAL A 16 0.00 -18.68 -13.12
N CYS A 17 0.20 -17.44 -12.69
CA CYS A 17 -0.83 -16.67 -11.97
C CYS A 17 -1.03 -15.25 -12.55
N GLY A 18 -0.50 -14.98 -13.76
CA GLY A 18 -0.70 -13.72 -14.48
C GLY A 18 0.45 -13.37 -15.44
N ASN A 19 0.49 -12.13 -15.91
CA ASN A 19 1.56 -11.62 -16.80
C ASN A 19 2.86 -11.25 -16.06
N GLY A 20 2.86 -11.25 -14.73
CA GLY A 20 4.04 -11.02 -13.90
C GLY A 20 4.49 -12.27 -13.16
N LEU A 21 5.78 -12.33 -12.78
CA LEU A 21 6.37 -13.48 -12.07
C LEU A 21 5.99 -13.56 -10.58
N GLY A 22 5.53 -12.46 -9.97
CA GLY A 22 5.34 -12.37 -8.51
C GLY A 22 4.31 -13.37 -7.95
N THR A 23 3.11 -13.41 -8.53
CA THR A 23 2.06 -14.35 -8.10
C THR A 23 2.35 -15.79 -8.54
N SER A 24 3.02 -15.99 -9.68
CA SER A 24 3.52 -17.30 -10.11
C SER A 24 4.56 -17.88 -9.14
N LEU A 25 5.45 -17.04 -8.59
CA LEU A 25 6.43 -17.45 -7.57
C LEU A 25 5.78 -17.83 -6.24
N PHE A 26 4.70 -17.17 -5.85
CA PHE A 26 3.95 -17.55 -4.65
C PHE A 26 3.33 -18.95 -4.80
N LEU A 27 2.74 -19.21 -5.97
CA LEU A 27 2.16 -20.52 -6.30
C LEU A 27 3.24 -21.60 -6.36
N LYS A 28 4.41 -21.28 -6.94
CA LYS A 28 5.61 -22.13 -6.93
C LYS A 28 6.02 -22.51 -5.50
N ASN A 29 6.23 -21.51 -4.64
CA ASN A 29 6.68 -21.75 -3.27
C ASN A 29 5.68 -22.60 -2.48
N THR A 30 4.38 -22.39 -2.70
CA THR A 30 3.32 -23.18 -2.06
C THR A 30 3.34 -24.63 -2.54
N LEU A 31 3.49 -24.84 -3.86
CA LEU A 31 3.56 -26.18 -4.43
C LEU A 31 4.83 -26.92 -3.98
N GLU A 32 5.98 -26.25 -3.93
CA GLU A 32 7.23 -26.83 -3.44
C GLU A 32 7.10 -27.28 -1.97
N GLN A 33 6.41 -26.52 -1.11
CA GLN A 33 6.13 -26.94 0.27
C GLN A 33 5.26 -28.20 0.35
N VAL A 34 4.27 -28.33 -0.54
CA VAL A 34 3.42 -29.54 -0.61
C VAL A 34 4.23 -30.74 -1.09
N LEU A 35 5.03 -30.56 -2.14
CA LEU A 35 5.90 -31.60 -2.68
C LEU A 35 6.94 -32.05 -1.64
N ASP A 36 7.46 -31.13 -0.85
CA ASP A 36 8.40 -31.45 0.23
C ASP A 36 7.74 -32.25 1.35
N ARG A 37 6.52 -31.86 1.76
CA ARG A 37 5.70 -32.65 2.69
C ARG A 37 5.40 -34.06 2.17
N TRP A 38 5.27 -34.23 0.86
CA TRP A 38 5.01 -35.53 0.25
C TRP A 38 6.28 -36.34 0.01
N GLY A 39 7.48 -35.77 0.21
CA GLY A 39 8.76 -36.39 -0.14
C GLY A 39 9.01 -36.47 -1.65
N TRP A 40 8.34 -35.61 -2.42
CA TRP A 40 8.34 -35.58 -3.88
C TRP A 40 9.34 -34.58 -4.49
N SER A 41 10.02 -33.77 -3.67
CA SER A 41 10.96 -32.71 -4.10
C SER A 41 12.08 -33.20 -5.03
N ARG A 42 12.48 -34.48 -4.95
CA ARG A 42 13.50 -35.08 -5.82
C ARG A 42 12.96 -35.67 -7.13
N TYR A 43 11.64 -35.73 -7.29
CA TYR A 43 10.96 -36.33 -8.45
C TYR A 43 10.19 -35.30 -9.29
N VAL A 44 9.98 -34.09 -8.76
CA VAL A 44 9.20 -33.03 -9.40
C VAL A 44 9.94 -31.69 -9.30
N THR A 45 10.15 -31.02 -10.43
CA THR A 45 10.67 -29.65 -10.51
C THR A 45 9.52 -28.68 -10.76
N VAL A 46 9.44 -27.60 -9.99
CA VAL A 46 8.46 -26.54 -10.21
C VAL A 46 9.14 -25.30 -10.78
N GLU A 47 8.56 -24.71 -11.82
CA GLU A 47 9.05 -23.46 -12.42
C GLU A 47 7.92 -22.42 -12.45
N ALA A 48 8.23 -21.17 -12.09
CA ALA A 48 7.30 -20.06 -12.17
C ALA A 48 7.51 -19.32 -13.49
N THR A 49 6.42 -19.04 -14.20
CA THR A 49 6.48 -18.34 -15.49
C THR A 49 5.30 -17.39 -15.65
N ASP A 50 5.44 -16.40 -16.52
CA ASP A 50 4.34 -15.53 -16.95
C ASP A 50 3.49 -16.21 -18.04
N THR A 51 2.33 -15.62 -18.35
CA THR A 51 1.34 -16.22 -19.27
C THR A 51 1.82 -16.26 -20.73
N ILE A 52 2.75 -15.41 -21.13
CA ILE A 52 3.33 -15.37 -22.48
C ILE A 52 4.38 -16.47 -22.60
N SER A 53 5.33 -16.51 -21.66
CA SER A 53 6.40 -17.51 -21.60
C SER A 53 5.88 -18.92 -21.33
N ALA A 54 4.75 -19.06 -20.63
CA ALA A 54 4.10 -20.34 -20.36
C ALA A 54 3.74 -21.09 -21.65
N LYS A 55 3.32 -20.36 -22.70
CA LYS A 55 2.94 -20.97 -23.99
C LYS A 55 4.13 -21.63 -24.69
N GLY A 56 5.33 -21.04 -24.58
CA GLY A 56 6.55 -21.60 -25.18
C GLY A 56 7.15 -22.77 -24.38
N LYS A 57 6.89 -22.84 -23.07
CA LYS A 57 7.46 -23.86 -22.17
C LYS A 57 6.51 -25.00 -21.83
N ALA A 58 5.25 -24.92 -22.27
CA ALA A 58 4.22 -25.90 -21.93
C ALA A 58 4.57 -27.34 -22.35
N SER A 59 5.26 -27.52 -23.48
CA SER A 59 5.70 -28.83 -23.98
C SER A 59 6.75 -29.52 -23.09
N GLU A 60 7.45 -28.77 -22.24
CA GLU A 60 8.43 -29.29 -21.30
C GLU A 60 7.80 -29.68 -19.95
N ALA A 61 6.52 -29.34 -19.73
CA ALA A 61 5.84 -29.52 -18.45
C ALA A 61 4.77 -30.61 -18.53
N VAL A 62 4.66 -31.41 -17.48
CA VAL A 62 3.61 -32.43 -17.37
C VAL A 62 2.29 -31.87 -16.85
N ALA A 63 2.34 -30.70 -16.22
CA ALA A 63 1.17 -29.99 -15.70
C ALA A 63 1.43 -28.48 -15.62
N ILE A 64 0.37 -27.70 -15.72
CA ILE A 64 0.37 -26.26 -15.44
C ILE A 64 -0.63 -26.00 -14.32
N LEU A 65 -0.16 -25.45 -13.21
CA LEU A 65 -0.98 -24.99 -12.09
C LEU A 65 -1.32 -23.52 -12.29
N THR A 66 -2.60 -23.23 -12.51
CA THR A 66 -3.10 -21.89 -12.86
C THR A 66 -4.56 -21.71 -12.45
N SER A 67 -5.10 -20.48 -12.53
CA SER A 67 -6.51 -20.20 -12.27
C SER A 67 -7.41 -20.61 -13.44
N ARG A 68 -8.71 -20.82 -13.16
CA ARG A 68 -9.70 -21.21 -14.18
C ARG A 68 -9.84 -20.16 -15.30
N GLU A 69 -9.71 -18.88 -14.95
CA GLU A 69 -9.76 -17.75 -15.88
C GLU A 69 -8.54 -17.73 -16.81
N ILE A 70 -7.35 -18.04 -16.31
CA ILE A 70 -6.12 -18.09 -17.11
C ILE A 70 -6.04 -19.37 -17.95
N ALA A 71 -6.53 -20.50 -17.43
CA ALA A 71 -6.61 -21.76 -18.17
C ALA A 71 -7.37 -21.61 -19.51
N LYS A 72 -8.44 -20.79 -19.55
CA LYS A 72 -9.20 -20.48 -20.77
C LYS A 72 -8.35 -19.76 -21.84
N THR A 73 -7.32 -19.03 -21.42
CA THR A 73 -6.41 -18.29 -22.32
C THR A 73 -5.21 -19.11 -22.80
N LEU A 74 -4.98 -20.29 -22.21
CA LEU A 74 -3.82 -21.14 -22.47
C LEU A 74 -4.08 -22.22 -23.54
N GLY A 75 -5.34 -22.54 -23.88
CA GLY A 75 -5.71 -23.48 -24.93
C GLY A 75 -5.32 -24.95 -24.65
N THR A 76 -5.94 -25.90 -25.35
CA THR A 76 -5.48 -27.31 -25.38
C THR A 76 -4.40 -27.48 -26.45
N TRP A 77 -3.54 -28.51 -26.33
CA TRP A 77 -2.98 -29.40 -27.38
C TRP A 77 -1.55 -29.91 -27.09
N ALA A 78 -1.22 -30.99 -27.81
CA ALA A 78 -0.18 -32.01 -27.62
C ALA A 78 1.20 -31.70 -28.27
N SER A 79 2.19 -32.55 -27.91
CA SER A 79 3.63 -32.69 -28.29
C SER A 79 3.95 -32.76 -29.81
N PRO A 80 5.23 -32.83 -30.31
CA PRO A 80 6.53 -33.05 -29.64
C PRO A 80 7.81 -32.31 -30.18
N CYS A 81 8.96 -32.58 -29.50
CA CYS A 81 10.39 -32.65 -29.96
C CYS A 81 11.30 -31.41 -30.12
N GLY A 82 12.51 -31.50 -29.52
CA GLY A 82 13.76 -30.90 -30.02
C GLY A 82 14.75 -30.34 -28.97
N SER A 83 15.80 -31.10 -28.63
CA SER A 83 16.93 -30.73 -27.74
C SER A 83 18.13 -30.16 -28.53
N SER A 84 18.70 -29.00 -28.13
CA SER A 84 19.92 -28.80 -27.30
C SER A 84 21.24 -28.43 -28.00
N THR A 85 21.75 -27.26 -27.57
CA THR A 85 23.13 -26.92 -27.08
C THR A 85 24.29 -26.74 -28.08
N THR A 86 25.13 -25.70 -27.96
CA THR A 86 26.17 -25.51 -26.91
C THR A 86 26.84 -24.12 -26.97
N SER A 87 27.50 -23.70 -25.89
CA SER A 87 28.36 -22.51 -25.73
C SER A 87 29.72 -22.92 -25.12
N PRO A 88 30.78 -22.11 -25.28
CA PRO A 88 31.70 -21.88 -24.16
C PRO A 88 32.16 -20.42 -23.92
N ARG A 89 32.70 -20.22 -22.71
CA ARG A 89 33.16 -19.00 -21.98
C ARG A 89 34.31 -18.19 -22.63
N PRO A 90 34.61 -16.97 -22.09
CA PRO A 90 35.95 -16.37 -22.13
C PRO A 90 36.59 -16.12 -20.73
N PRO A 91 37.90 -15.75 -20.65
CA PRO A 91 38.69 -15.67 -19.40
C PRO A 91 39.00 -14.25 -18.88
N ARG A 92 39.75 -14.22 -17.76
CA ARG A 92 40.06 -13.14 -16.78
C ARG A 92 40.96 -11.97 -17.29
N PRO A 93 41.01 -10.84 -16.53
CA PRO A 93 41.81 -9.64 -16.85
C PRO A 93 43.18 -9.59 -16.16
N THR A 94 44.09 -8.78 -16.72
CA THR A 94 45.35 -8.30 -16.12
C THR A 94 45.38 -6.77 -16.14
N GLY A 95 45.88 -6.12 -15.07
CA GLY A 95 46.02 -4.66 -15.01
C GLY A 95 46.57 -4.16 -13.67
N SER A 96 47.78 -3.61 -13.74
CA SER A 96 48.73 -3.08 -12.74
C SER A 96 48.23 -2.32 -11.50
N CYS A 97 49.02 -2.49 -10.43
CA CYS A 97 48.99 -1.84 -9.12
C CYS A 97 49.73 -0.49 -9.15
N GLY A 98 49.16 0.56 -8.55
CA GLY A 98 49.81 1.85 -8.27
C GLY A 98 49.61 2.23 -6.81
N THR A 99 50.68 2.60 -6.11
CA THR A 99 50.69 2.99 -4.69
C THR A 99 50.80 4.51 -4.54
N PRO A 100 50.05 5.14 -3.61
CA PRO A 100 50.42 6.44 -3.08
C PRO A 100 50.78 6.37 -1.59
N THR A 101 52.00 6.77 -1.27
CA THR A 101 52.46 7.07 0.09
C THR A 101 51.84 8.37 0.59
N THR A 102 51.15 8.34 1.74
CA THR A 102 50.78 9.56 2.47
C THR A 102 51.26 9.49 3.93
N SER A 103 52.05 10.48 4.31
CA SER A 103 52.61 10.66 5.65
C SER A 103 51.51 11.00 6.66
N ARG A 104 51.33 10.17 7.69
CA ARG A 104 50.32 10.36 8.72
C ARG A 104 50.86 11.23 9.86
N LYS A 105 50.46 12.50 9.91
CA LYS A 105 50.58 13.32 11.13
C LYS A 105 49.73 12.68 12.24
N ARG A 106 50.36 12.45 13.39
CA ARG A 106 49.80 11.76 14.56
C ARG A 106 48.83 12.71 15.30
N GLY A 107 47.54 12.67 14.96
CA GLY A 107 46.47 13.10 15.86
C GLY A 107 46.28 12.05 16.96
N SER A 108 45.95 12.46 18.18
CA SER A 108 45.91 11.58 19.35
C SER A 108 44.86 10.47 19.15
N ALA A 109 45.05 9.29 19.76
CA ALA A 109 44.13 8.14 19.61
C ALA A 109 42.67 8.46 20.01
N VAL A 110 42.50 9.45 20.88
CA VAL A 110 41.20 9.99 21.31
C VAL A 110 40.53 10.77 20.17
N ASP A 111 41.29 11.55 19.39
CA ASP A 111 40.77 12.28 18.23
C ASP A 111 40.32 11.32 17.13
N TRP A 112 41.02 10.21 16.93
CA TRP A 112 40.62 9.19 15.95
C TRP A 112 39.35 8.45 16.38
N LEU A 113 39.22 8.04 17.64
CA LEU A 113 37.99 7.40 18.14
C LEU A 113 36.80 8.35 18.08
N VAL A 114 36.98 9.61 18.48
CA VAL A 114 35.94 10.64 18.36
C VAL A 114 35.61 10.92 16.90
N SER A 115 36.59 10.92 16.00
CA SER A 115 36.37 11.10 14.55
C SER A 115 35.64 9.92 13.93
N VAL A 116 35.98 8.68 14.30
CA VAL A 116 35.26 7.47 13.85
C VAL A 116 33.84 7.46 14.41
N ALA A 117 33.65 7.81 15.70
CA ALA A 117 32.32 7.90 16.28
C ALA A 117 31.48 8.99 15.62
N LYS A 118 32.04 10.18 15.39
CA LYS A 118 31.39 11.27 14.65
C LYS A 118 31.07 10.86 13.22
N PHE A 119 31.97 10.17 12.53
CA PHE A 119 31.73 9.64 11.19
C PHE A 119 30.58 8.62 11.19
N LEU A 120 30.61 7.64 12.08
CA LEU A 120 29.54 6.64 12.20
C LEU A 120 28.19 7.31 12.52
N VAL A 121 28.16 8.27 13.43
CA VAL A 121 26.92 8.94 13.82
C VAL A 121 26.42 9.86 12.70
N ASN A 122 27.27 10.74 12.16
CA ASN A 122 26.85 11.78 11.23
C ASN A 122 26.72 11.27 9.79
N GLU A 123 27.60 10.37 9.35
CA GLU A 123 27.66 9.92 7.96
C GLU A 123 26.94 8.59 7.72
N ILE A 124 26.70 7.78 8.76
CA ILE A 124 25.98 6.51 8.63
C ILE A 124 24.63 6.55 9.35
N LEU A 125 24.62 6.76 10.66
CA LEU A 125 23.41 6.66 11.47
C LEU A 125 22.44 7.84 11.27
N SER A 126 22.95 8.99 10.83
CA SER A 126 22.13 10.17 10.52
C SER A 126 21.63 10.18 9.07
N GLN A 127 22.15 9.29 8.20
CA GLN A 127 21.69 9.14 6.83
C GLN A 127 20.52 8.14 6.77
N PRO A 128 19.30 8.59 6.44
CA PRO A 128 18.10 7.75 6.55
C PRO A 128 18.16 6.48 5.70
N ALA A 129 18.72 6.55 4.49
CA ALA A 129 18.85 5.41 3.59
C ALA A 129 19.70 4.28 4.21
N TYR A 130 20.84 4.63 4.80
CA TYR A 130 21.74 3.65 5.42
C TYR A 130 21.15 3.07 6.69
N LEU A 131 20.45 3.90 7.49
CA LEU A 131 19.76 3.44 8.69
C LEU A 131 18.68 2.39 8.36
N ILE A 132 17.88 2.61 7.31
CA ILE A 132 16.89 1.63 6.83
C ILE A 132 17.55 0.33 6.37
N GLY A 133 18.69 0.41 5.68
CA GLY A 133 19.49 -0.77 5.33
C GLY A 133 19.97 -1.55 6.55
N LEU A 134 20.50 -0.86 7.57
CA LEU A 134 21.00 -1.48 8.80
C LEU A 134 19.89 -2.15 9.62
N ILE A 135 18.71 -1.51 9.72
CA ILE A 135 17.55 -2.09 10.40
C ILE A 135 17.07 -3.34 9.67
N THR A 136 17.04 -3.31 8.34
CA THR A 136 16.70 -4.47 7.52
C THR A 136 17.70 -5.60 7.74
N ALA A 137 19.00 -5.29 7.79
CA ALA A 137 20.04 -6.26 8.10
C ALA A 137 19.80 -6.91 9.47
N ALA A 138 19.57 -6.09 10.52
CA ALA A 138 19.32 -6.58 11.87
C ALA A 138 18.07 -7.48 11.95
N GLY A 139 16.98 -7.11 11.25
CA GLY A 139 15.77 -7.94 11.17
C GLY A 139 16.02 -9.28 10.49
N LEU A 140 16.76 -9.31 9.39
CA LEU A 140 17.11 -10.54 8.68
C LEU A 140 18.09 -11.41 9.50
N ILE A 141 19.00 -10.81 10.26
CA ILE A 141 19.87 -11.51 11.24
C ILE A 141 19.02 -12.14 12.34
N ALA A 142 18.04 -11.42 12.89
CA ALA A 142 17.14 -11.94 13.92
C ALA A 142 16.30 -13.13 13.40
N LEU A 143 15.98 -13.14 12.10
CA LEU A 143 15.37 -14.28 11.41
C LEU A 143 16.35 -15.40 11.03
N ARG A 144 17.62 -15.31 11.44
CA ARG A 144 18.68 -16.28 11.12
C ARG A 144 18.83 -16.55 9.62
N LYS A 145 18.66 -15.52 8.79
CA LYS A 145 18.90 -15.61 7.33
C LYS A 145 20.39 -15.70 7.02
N SER A 146 20.74 -16.19 5.83
CA SER A 146 22.14 -16.32 5.42
C SER A 146 22.79 -14.94 5.22
N ALA A 147 24.12 -14.86 5.34
CA ALA A 147 24.84 -13.59 5.19
C ALA A 147 24.55 -12.89 3.84
N GLY A 148 24.41 -13.66 2.76
CA GLY A 148 24.03 -13.13 1.44
C GLY A 148 22.60 -12.56 1.41
N GLN A 149 21.65 -13.19 2.10
CA GLN A 149 20.28 -12.66 2.23
C GLN A 149 20.25 -11.38 3.08
N VAL A 150 21.00 -11.36 4.19
CA VAL A 150 21.11 -10.18 5.06
C VAL A 150 21.70 -8.99 4.28
N LEU A 151 22.85 -9.19 3.61
CA LEU A 151 23.51 -8.13 2.86
C LEU A 151 22.66 -7.68 1.66
N GLY A 152 22.09 -8.63 0.91
CA GLY A 152 21.22 -8.34 -0.22
C GLY A 152 19.98 -7.55 0.17
N GLY A 153 19.32 -7.95 1.27
CA GLY A 153 18.15 -7.24 1.79
C GLY A 153 18.48 -5.84 2.29
N ALA A 154 19.60 -5.68 3.01
CA ALA A 154 20.06 -4.37 3.48
C ALA A 154 20.36 -3.39 2.35
N ILE A 155 21.06 -3.84 1.30
CA ILE A 155 21.38 -3.02 0.12
C ILE A 155 20.10 -2.65 -0.63
N LYS A 156 19.21 -3.60 -0.87
CA LYS A 156 17.91 -3.32 -1.52
C LYS A 156 17.09 -2.32 -0.73
N ALA A 157 17.03 -2.44 0.59
CA ALA A 157 16.31 -1.49 1.44
C ALA A 157 16.93 -0.08 1.36
N THR A 158 18.27 0.01 1.32
CA THR A 158 18.99 1.29 1.10
C THR A 158 18.64 1.90 -0.25
N LEU A 159 18.74 1.12 -1.34
CA LEU A 159 18.42 1.57 -2.70
C LEU A 159 16.95 1.96 -2.84
N GLY A 160 16.06 1.19 -2.21
CA GLY A 160 14.63 1.48 -2.17
C GLY A 160 14.35 2.84 -1.52
N PHE A 161 15.07 3.20 -0.45
CA PHE A 161 14.94 4.51 0.18
C PHE A 161 15.46 5.65 -0.73
N LEU A 162 16.59 5.45 -1.40
CA LEU A 162 17.11 6.43 -2.36
C LEU A 162 16.14 6.68 -3.54
N LEU A 163 15.45 5.63 -4.00
CA LEU A 163 14.41 5.74 -5.01
C LEU A 163 13.22 6.57 -4.54
N ILE A 164 12.84 6.47 -3.26
CA ILE A 164 11.80 7.34 -2.66
C ILE A 164 12.23 8.81 -2.74
N GLY A 165 13.47 9.11 -2.34
CA GLY A 165 14.02 10.48 -2.42
C GLY A 165 14.04 11.03 -3.84
N ALA A 166 14.48 10.22 -4.83
CA ALA A 166 14.49 10.62 -6.23
C ALA A 166 13.06 10.89 -6.77
N GLY A 167 12.12 10.00 -6.45
CA GLY A 167 10.72 10.18 -6.83
C GLY A 167 10.07 11.41 -6.16
N ALA A 168 10.43 11.71 -4.91
CA ALA A 168 9.93 12.89 -4.20
C ALA A 168 10.34 14.20 -4.89
N GLY A 169 11.60 14.30 -5.33
CA GLY A 169 12.07 15.45 -6.11
C GLY A 169 11.29 15.62 -7.42
N LEU A 170 11.01 14.53 -8.12
CA LEU A 170 10.16 14.55 -9.33
C LEU A 170 8.73 15.01 -9.02
N VAL A 171 8.15 14.64 -7.87
CA VAL A 171 6.81 15.11 -7.49
C VAL A 171 6.82 16.61 -7.19
N VAL A 172 7.81 17.12 -6.44
CA VAL A 172 7.91 18.56 -6.14
C VAL A 172 7.98 19.36 -7.45
N ALA A 173 8.85 18.94 -8.37
CA ALA A 173 8.96 19.57 -9.69
C ALA A 173 7.65 19.53 -10.48
N ALA A 174 6.92 18.40 -10.43
CA ALA A 174 5.65 18.23 -11.12
C ALA A 174 4.46 18.92 -10.43
N LEU A 175 4.57 19.35 -9.17
CA LEU A 175 3.50 20.05 -8.44
C LEU A 175 3.72 21.56 -8.32
N ALA A 176 4.95 22.05 -8.45
CA ALA A 176 5.25 23.47 -8.34
C ALA A 176 4.46 24.33 -9.35
N PRO A 177 4.46 24.05 -10.67
CA PRO A 177 3.67 24.82 -11.64
C PRO A 177 2.17 24.80 -11.33
N LEU A 178 1.65 23.66 -10.89
CA LEU A 178 0.24 23.51 -10.55
C LEU A 178 -0.16 24.36 -9.33
N GLY A 179 0.68 24.39 -8.31
CA GLY A 179 0.47 25.25 -7.15
C GLY A 179 0.40 26.72 -7.52
N GLU A 180 1.30 27.19 -8.39
CA GLU A 180 1.27 28.56 -8.92
C GLU A 180 0.00 28.85 -9.72
N MET A 181 -0.44 27.91 -10.57
CA MET A 181 -1.70 28.05 -11.31
C MET A 181 -2.91 28.13 -10.40
N ILE A 182 -2.97 27.32 -9.34
CA ILE A 182 -4.07 27.35 -8.37
C ILE A 182 -4.04 28.67 -7.59
N GLN A 183 -2.89 29.05 -7.05
CA GLN A 183 -2.75 30.29 -6.29
C GLN A 183 -3.07 31.51 -7.15
N GLY A 184 -2.56 31.57 -8.37
CA GLY A 184 -2.81 32.69 -9.29
C GLY A 184 -4.24 32.72 -9.85
N SER A 185 -4.95 31.58 -9.92
CA SER A 185 -6.34 31.55 -10.36
C SER A 185 -7.36 31.75 -9.22
N THR A 186 -7.05 31.33 -8.00
CA THR A 186 -8.01 31.33 -6.88
C THR A 186 -7.67 32.31 -5.77
N GLY A 187 -6.42 32.78 -5.69
CA GLY A 187 -5.90 33.51 -4.53
C GLY A 187 -5.60 32.62 -3.32
N ALA A 188 -5.99 31.34 -3.36
CA ALA A 188 -5.88 30.40 -2.26
C ALA A 188 -4.77 29.38 -2.48
N HIS A 189 -4.24 28.85 -1.37
CA HIS A 189 -3.24 27.78 -1.41
C HIS A 189 -3.90 26.45 -1.82
N GLY A 190 -3.46 25.91 -2.95
CA GLY A 190 -3.93 24.64 -3.49
C GLY A 190 -3.02 23.49 -3.10
N VAL A 191 -3.60 22.41 -2.60
CA VAL A 191 -2.85 21.23 -2.15
C VAL A 191 -3.45 19.96 -2.72
N ILE A 192 -2.59 19.07 -3.19
CA ILE A 192 -2.97 17.74 -3.68
C ILE A 192 -2.53 16.67 -2.68
N PRO A 193 -3.47 15.96 -2.03
CA PRO A 193 -3.12 14.91 -1.09
C PRO A 193 -2.44 13.75 -1.80
N THR A 194 -1.17 13.54 -1.49
CA THR A 194 -0.30 12.46 -2.00
C THR A 194 0.66 12.07 -0.90
N ASN A 195 0.35 10.99 -0.18
CA ASN A 195 1.10 10.55 1.00
C ASN A 195 2.59 10.34 0.67
N GLU A 196 2.86 9.72 -0.48
CA GLU A 196 4.20 9.42 -1.00
C GLU A 196 5.05 10.68 -1.14
N ALA A 197 4.44 11.75 -1.65
CA ALA A 197 5.11 13.01 -1.94
C ALA A 197 5.50 13.75 -0.67
N ILE A 198 4.52 14.00 0.22
CA ILE A 198 4.78 14.74 1.46
C ILE A 198 5.75 13.99 2.37
N VAL A 199 5.68 12.65 2.40
CA VAL A 199 6.59 11.82 3.18
C VAL A 199 8.00 11.89 2.62
N GLY A 200 8.15 11.82 1.29
CA GLY A 200 9.44 11.96 0.64
C GLY A 200 10.12 13.30 0.96
N ILE A 201 9.36 14.41 0.93
CA ILE A 201 9.84 15.75 1.28
C ILE A 201 10.28 15.79 2.76
N ALA A 202 9.42 15.34 3.67
CA ALA A 202 9.71 15.36 5.11
C ALA A 202 10.87 14.44 5.52
N GLN A 203 11.12 13.37 4.77
CA GLN A 203 12.23 12.45 5.05
C GLN A 203 13.60 13.05 4.77
N ALA A 204 13.69 14.01 3.84
CA ALA A 204 14.94 14.73 3.59
C ALA A 204 15.41 15.47 4.85
N GLU A 205 14.48 15.98 5.67
CA GLU A 205 14.79 16.72 6.89
C GLU A 205 14.81 15.83 8.15
N TYR A 206 13.88 14.88 8.27
CA TYR A 206 13.63 14.15 9.52
C TYR A 206 13.87 12.65 9.47
N GLY A 207 14.42 12.10 8.38
CA GLY A 207 14.44 10.65 8.16
C GLY A 207 15.05 9.82 9.29
N SER A 208 16.07 10.31 10.01
CA SER A 208 16.65 9.62 11.17
C SER A 208 15.67 9.51 12.35
N ARG A 209 14.94 10.60 12.67
CA ARG A 209 13.92 10.62 13.72
C ARG A 209 12.75 9.71 13.36
N VAL A 210 12.32 9.75 12.10
CA VAL A 210 11.24 8.90 11.57
C VAL A 210 11.59 7.42 11.72
N ALA A 211 12.81 7.02 11.36
CA ALA A 211 13.26 5.63 11.46
C ALA A 211 13.25 5.13 12.91
N TRP A 212 13.81 5.89 13.86
CA TRP A 212 13.80 5.53 15.28
C TRP A 212 12.39 5.46 15.87
N LEU A 213 11.54 6.44 15.53
CA LEU A 213 10.13 6.46 15.92
C LEU A 213 9.41 5.21 15.41
N MET A 214 9.61 4.86 14.14
CA MET A 214 9.00 3.68 13.52
C MET A 214 9.43 2.38 14.19
N ILE A 215 10.72 2.21 14.49
CA ILE A 215 11.23 1.03 15.23
C ILE A 215 10.56 0.93 16.60
N LEU A 216 10.58 2.03 17.36
CA LEU A 216 9.99 2.05 18.70
C LEU A 216 8.49 1.78 18.64
N GLY A 217 7.78 2.42 17.71
CA GLY A 217 6.34 2.22 17.56
C GLY A 217 5.97 0.81 17.14
N PHE A 218 6.73 0.19 16.24
CA PHE A 218 6.53 -1.21 15.92
C PHE A 218 6.78 -2.11 17.15
N ALA A 219 7.85 -1.89 17.90
CA ALA A 219 8.13 -2.63 19.13
C ALA A 219 7.00 -2.48 20.17
N VAL A 220 6.53 -1.25 20.40
CA VAL A 220 5.39 -0.96 21.27
C VAL A 220 4.14 -1.67 20.78
N SER A 221 3.87 -1.69 19.46
CA SER A 221 2.71 -2.39 18.91
C SER A 221 2.74 -3.89 19.20
N LEU A 222 3.91 -4.54 19.15
CA LEU A 222 4.05 -5.96 19.49
C LEU A 222 3.81 -6.21 20.99
N VAL A 223 4.30 -5.33 21.85
CA VAL A 223 4.03 -5.40 23.31
C VAL A 223 2.54 -5.26 23.57
N LEU A 224 1.88 -4.26 22.96
CA LEU A 224 0.43 -4.08 23.08
C LEU A 224 -0.32 -5.30 22.53
N ALA A 225 0.05 -5.84 21.37
CA ALA A 225 -0.60 -7.02 20.80
C ALA A 225 -0.39 -8.29 21.63
N ARG A 226 0.71 -8.36 22.39
CA ARG A 226 1.00 -9.48 23.30
C ARG A 226 0.21 -9.41 24.60
N PHE A 227 0.07 -8.22 25.20
CA PHE A 227 -0.51 -8.09 26.55
C PHE A 227 -1.96 -7.59 26.57
N THR A 228 -2.46 -7.05 25.46
CA THR A 228 -3.87 -6.63 25.32
C THR A 228 -4.67 -7.64 24.48
N PRO A 229 -6.02 -7.55 24.46
CA PRO A 229 -6.86 -8.32 23.54
C PRO A 229 -6.65 -7.98 22.06
N LEU A 230 -5.94 -6.90 21.75
CA LEU A 230 -5.72 -6.41 20.39
C LEU A 230 -4.63 -7.23 19.69
N ARG A 231 -4.94 -8.46 19.28
CA ARG A 231 -3.98 -9.41 18.64
C ARG A 231 -3.58 -9.00 17.20
N TYR A 232 -3.70 -7.74 16.83
CA TYR A 232 -3.42 -7.25 15.49
C TYR A 232 -1.94 -6.96 15.29
N VAL A 233 -1.40 -7.44 14.18
CA VAL A 233 -0.03 -7.12 13.76
C VAL A 233 -0.11 -6.36 12.45
N PHE A 234 0.25 -5.07 12.50
CA PHE A 234 0.21 -4.18 11.35
C PHE A 234 1.41 -4.43 10.44
N LEU A 235 1.15 -4.96 9.24
CA LEU A 235 2.20 -5.40 8.32
C LEU A 235 2.34 -4.47 7.09
N THR A 236 1.56 -3.41 7.03
CA THR A 236 1.61 -2.42 5.96
C THR A 236 2.69 -1.38 6.24
N GLY A 237 3.95 -1.76 6.01
CA GLY A 237 5.10 -0.95 6.43
C GLY A 237 5.17 0.46 5.84
N HIS A 238 4.66 0.69 4.62
CA HIS A 238 4.65 2.03 4.03
C HIS A 238 3.70 2.98 4.76
N HIS A 239 2.52 2.50 5.17
CA HIS A 239 1.63 3.29 6.03
C HIS A 239 2.25 3.53 7.41
N MET A 240 3.00 2.58 7.98
CA MET A 240 3.76 2.81 9.21
C MET A 240 4.76 3.96 9.05
N LEU A 241 5.48 3.96 7.92
CA LEU A 241 6.41 5.03 7.57
C LEU A 241 5.70 6.38 7.40
N PHE A 242 4.52 6.39 6.76
CA PHE A 242 3.73 7.61 6.55
C PHE A 242 3.27 8.19 7.89
N MET A 243 2.70 7.37 8.78
CA MET A 243 2.26 7.82 10.11
C MET A 243 3.44 8.24 11.00
N ALA A 244 4.55 7.50 10.95
CA ALA A 244 5.78 7.88 11.65
C ALA A 244 6.30 9.24 11.18
N THR A 245 6.26 9.49 9.88
CA THR A 245 6.67 10.77 9.27
C THR A 245 5.74 11.89 9.69
N LEU A 246 4.42 11.68 9.61
CA LEU A 246 3.41 12.63 10.08
C LEU A 246 3.62 13.02 11.54
N LEU A 247 3.71 12.04 12.44
CA LEU A 247 3.96 12.29 13.87
C LEU A 247 5.27 13.05 14.07
N THR A 248 6.32 12.69 13.33
CA THR A 248 7.60 13.41 13.39
C THR A 248 7.45 14.85 12.97
N MET A 249 6.79 15.13 11.84
CA MET A 249 6.53 16.49 11.36
C MET A 249 5.77 17.30 12.40
N VAL A 250 4.66 16.77 12.89
CA VAL A 250 3.78 17.44 13.85
C VAL A 250 4.50 17.75 15.16
N LEU A 251 5.25 16.80 15.73
CA LEU A 251 5.96 17.02 16.99
C LEU A 251 7.20 17.90 16.79
N ALA A 252 7.98 17.71 15.71
CA ALA A 252 9.19 18.48 15.47
C ALA A 252 8.89 19.94 15.15
N THR A 253 7.88 20.22 14.32
CA THR A 253 7.47 21.60 13.98
C THR A 253 6.85 22.33 15.16
N ALA A 254 6.30 21.61 16.15
CA ALA A 254 5.89 22.17 17.43
C ALA A 254 7.06 22.44 18.41
N GLY A 255 8.31 22.29 17.97
CA GLY A 255 9.52 22.57 18.77
C GLY A 255 9.87 21.50 19.79
N GLN A 256 9.31 20.28 19.67
CA GLN A 256 9.62 19.18 20.59
C GLN A 256 11.06 18.68 20.39
N ARG A 257 11.73 18.33 21.49
CA ARG A 257 13.09 17.77 21.46
C ARG A 257 13.09 16.42 20.73
N SER A 258 14.18 16.11 20.02
CA SER A 258 14.24 14.91 19.17
C SER A 258 13.94 13.59 19.90
N TRP A 259 14.38 13.43 21.14
CA TRP A 259 14.06 12.23 21.92
C TRP A 259 12.57 12.16 22.31
N VAL A 260 11.91 13.29 22.56
CA VAL A 260 10.47 13.37 22.85
C VAL A 260 9.69 12.97 21.59
N VAL A 261 10.11 13.47 20.42
CA VAL A 261 9.53 13.10 19.13
C VAL A 261 9.57 11.59 18.93
N VAL A 262 10.73 10.97 19.15
CA VAL A 262 10.90 9.52 19.01
C VAL A 262 10.06 8.74 20.02
N VAL A 263 10.13 9.10 21.31
CA VAL A 263 9.46 8.34 22.39
C VAL A 263 7.95 8.50 22.35
N VAL A 264 7.45 9.74 22.37
CA VAL A 264 6.00 10.00 22.36
C VAL A 264 5.41 9.57 21.03
N GLY A 265 6.05 9.96 19.92
CA GLY A 265 5.61 9.54 18.58
C GLY A 265 5.64 8.03 18.41
N GLY A 266 6.64 7.34 18.95
CA GLY A 266 6.73 5.87 18.91
C GLY A 266 5.58 5.23 19.68
N VAL A 267 5.28 5.68 20.89
CA VAL A 267 4.14 5.17 21.67
C VAL A 267 2.83 5.41 20.93
N LEU A 268 2.61 6.61 20.41
CA LEU A 268 1.41 6.96 19.63
C LEU A 268 1.26 6.09 18.38
N LEU A 269 2.35 5.91 17.62
CA LEU A 269 2.36 5.04 16.46
C LEU A 269 2.00 3.61 16.88
N GLY A 270 2.64 3.06 17.91
CA GLY A 270 2.37 1.71 18.38
C GLY A 270 0.92 1.47 18.77
N ILE A 271 0.28 2.47 19.41
CA ILE A 271 -1.15 2.46 19.71
C ILE A 271 -1.98 2.43 18.42
N MET A 272 -1.69 3.32 17.48
CA MET A 272 -2.43 3.39 16.21
C MET A 272 -2.34 2.08 15.42
N LEU A 273 -1.19 1.41 15.43
CA LEU A 273 -0.96 0.14 14.73
C LEU A 273 -1.85 -1.00 15.24
N VAL A 274 -2.21 -1.04 16.53
CA VAL A 274 -3.10 -2.06 17.09
C VAL A 274 -4.56 -1.62 17.16
N ALA A 275 -4.81 -0.31 17.32
CA ALA A 275 -6.13 0.24 17.53
C ALA A 275 -6.93 0.34 16.23
N MET A 276 -6.32 0.81 15.14
CA MET A 276 -7.03 1.01 13.87
C MET A 276 -7.61 -0.30 13.30
N PRO A 277 -6.86 -1.41 13.23
CA PRO A 277 -7.42 -2.68 12.79
C PRO A 277 -8.62 -3.11 13.63
N ALA A 278 -8.56 -2.94 14.96
CA ALA A 278 -9.64 -3.31 15.88
C ALA A 278 -10.94 -2.56 15.60
N PHE A 279 -10.88 -1.27 15.28
CA PHE A 279 -12.06 -0.48 14.96
C PHE A 279 -12.75 -0.92 13.68
N ALA A 280 -12.00 -1.23 12.62
CA ALA A 280 -12.59 -1.70 11.36
C ALA A 280 -12.98 -3.18 11.37
N HIS A 281 -12.48 -3.96 12.33
CA HIS A 281 -12.50 -5.42 12.24
C HIS A 281 -13.89 -6.07 12.06
N PRO A 282 -14.98 -5.63 12.71
CA PRO A 282 -16.30 -6.23 12.46
C PRO A 282 -16.73 -6.11 11.00
N TRP A 283 -16.46 -4.95 10.39
CA TRP A 283 -16.73 -4.75 8.97
C TRP A 283 -15.75 -5.54 8.09
N THR A 284 -14.48 -5.63 8.46
CA THR A 284 -13.51 -6.46 7.73
C THR A 284 -13.94 -7.93 7.73
N LYS A 285 -14.32 -8.50 8.88
CA LYS A 285 -14.84 -9.88 8.99
C LYS A 285 -16.05 -10.10 8.09
N ARG A 286 -16.94 -9.11 8.03
CA ARG A 286 -18.14 -9.17 7.18
C ARG A 286 -17.79 -9.15 5.69
N VAL A 287 -16.78 -8.39 5.28
CA VAL A 287 -16.29 -8.37 3.91
C VAL A 287 -15.59 -9.67 3.53
N THR A 288 -14.73 -10.20 4.40
CA THR A 288 -13.88 -11.36 4.10
C THR A 288 -14.58 -12.70 4.36
N GLY A 289 -15.64 -12.71 5.17
CA GLY A 289 -16.34 -13.90 5.63
C GLY A 289 -15.59 -14.73 6.68
N ASN A 290 -14.43 -14.27 7.16
CA ASN A 290 -13.61 -14.98 8.14
C ASN A 290 -12.82 -14.04 9.06
N ASN A 291 -12.01 -14.60 9.96
CA ASN A 291 -11.22 -13.85 10.95
C ASN A 291 -9.70 -13.93 10.73
N THR A 292 -9.25 -14.31 9.53
CA THR A 292 -7.83 -14.64 9.29
C THR A 292 -6.98 -13.43 8.95
N VAL A 293 -7.60 -12.33 8.53
CA VAL A 293 -6.93 -11.08 8.14
C VAL A 293 -7.72 -9.87 8.67
N ALA A 294 -6.99 -8.80 8.97
CA ALA A 294 -7.55 -7.49 9.33
C ALA A 294 -7.07 -6.42 8.35
N ILE A 295 -7.68 -5.23 8.40
CA ILE A 295 -7.20 -4.09 7.63
C ILE A 295 -6.14 -3.31 8.43
N GLY A 296 -4.97 -3.15 7.82
CA GLY A 296 -3.84 -2.39 8.35
C GLY A 296 -3.57 -1.20 7.43
N HIS A 297 -4.45 -0.20 7.46
CA HIS A 297 -4.32 1.01 6.65
C HIS A 297 -4.89 2.22 7.41
N PHE A 298 -4.31 3.41 7.21
CA PHE A 298 -4.70 4.64 7.91
C PHE A 298 -5.89 5.38 7.25
N GLY A 299 -6.83 4.61 6.70
CA GLY A 299 -8.12 5.06 6.18
C GLY A 299 -9.30 4.50 6.98
N THR A 300 -9.03 3.95 8.17
CA THR A 300 -9.95 3.18 9.00
C THR A 300 -11.19 3.99 9.37
N ALA A 301 -11.05 5.26 9.77
CA ALA A 301 -12.21 6.10 10.06
C ALA A 301 -13.15 6.23 8.85
N GLY A 302 -12.60 6.38 7.64
CA GLY A 302 -13.35 6.41 6.40
C GLY A 302 -14.10 5.10 6.12
N TYR A 303 -13.46 3.96 6.38
CA TYR A 303 -14.06 2.64 6.18
C TYR A 303 -15.19 2.36 7.17
N VAL A 304 -14.99 2.73 8.44
CA VAL A 304 -15.99 2.61 9.50
C VAL A 304 -17.19 3.51 9.20
N VAL A 305 -16.96 4.77 8.79
CA VAL A 305 -18.04 5.69 8.38
C VAL A 305 -18.80 5.13 7.19
N ALA A 306 -18.11 4.60 6.18
CA ALA A 306 -18.76 4.03 5.01
C ALA A 306 -19.60 2.79 5.34
N GLY A 307 -19.05 1.90 6.17
CA GLY A 307 -19.76 0.73 6.69
C GLY A 307 -20.98 1.11 7.53
N ALA A 308 -20.82 2.01 8.50
CA ALA A 308 -21.91 2.50 9.35
C ALA A 308 -23.02 3.17 8.52
N THR A 309 -22.64 4.00 7.55
CA THR A 309 -23.59 4.65 6.64
C THR A 309 -24.35 3.63 5.82
N GLY A 310 -23.68 2.59 5.33
CA GLY A 310 -24.33 1.47 4.61
C GLY A 310 -25.44 0.81 5.43
N GLN A 311 -25.24 0.60 6.73
CA GLN A 311 -26.25 0.03 7.63
C GLN A 311 -27.51 0.91 7.74
N VAL A 312 -27.35 2.23 7.60
CA VAL A 312 -28.45 3.20 7.69
C VAL A 312 -29.20 3.32 6.36
N VAL A 313 -28.49 3.58 5.27
CA VAL A 313 -29.10 3.94 3.97
C VAL A 313 -29.45 2.73 3.09
N GLY A 314 -28.82 1.58 3.38
CA GLY A 314 -28.79 0.42 2.50
C GLY A 314 -29.63 -0.78 2.94
N ARG A 315 -30.54 -0.60 3.91
CA ARG A 315 -31.29 -1.69 4.59
C ARG A 315 -31.97 -2.74 3.69
N ARG A 316 -32.34 -2.38 2.46
CA ARG A 316 -32.94 -3.29 1.44
C ARG A 316 -32.21 -3.26 0.09
N SER A 317 -30.98 -2.73 0.05
CA SER A 317 -30.25 -2.57 -1.20
C SER A 317 -29.56 -3.89 -1.58
N ARG A 318 -29.63 -4.27 -2.86
CA ARG A 318 -28.86 -5.42 -3.42
C ARG A 318 -27.37 -5.10 -3.53
N SER A 319 -26.54 -6.12 -3.73
CA SER A 319 -25.09 -5.93 -3.82
C SER A 319 -24.73 -5.15 -5.10
N THR A 320 -23.61 -4.43 -5.05
CA THR A 320 -22.95 -3.90 -6.26
C THR A 320 -22.47 -5.01 -7.18
N GLU A 321 -22.16 -6.19 -6.64
CA GLU A 321 -21.66 -7.32 -7.43
C GLU A 321 -22.74 -7.92 -8.35
N ASP A 322 -24.01 -7.61 -8.10
CA ASP A 322 -25.13 -7.96 -8.98
C ASP A 322 -25.24 -7.01 -10.20
N MET A 323 -24.34 -6.04 -10.36
CA MET A 323 -24.31 -5.07 -11.46
C MET A 323 -23.37 -5.51 -12.58
N LYS A 324 -23.77 -5.29 -13.83
CA LYS A 324 -22.88 -5.44 -14.99
C LYS A 324 -22.22 -4.09 -15.29
N LEU A 325 -20.99 -3.89 -14.82
CA LEU A 325 -20.23 -2.67 -15.12
C LEU A 325 -19.54 -2.77 -16.50
N PRO A 326 -19.46 -1.65 -17.25
CA PRO A 326 -18.81 -1.63 -18.57
C PRO A 326 -17.31 -1.89 -18.46
N GLU A 327 -16.76 -2.66 -19.40
CA GLU A 327 -15.33 -3.06 -19.40
C GLU A 327 -14.37 -1.88 -19.47
N GLY A 328 -14.78 -0.77 -20.09
CA GLY A 328 -13.99 0.45 -20.24
C GLY A 328 -13.61 1.14 -18.94
N LEU A 329 -14.25 0.85 -17.79
CA LEU A 329 -13.88 1.44 -16.49
C LEU A 329 -12.80 0.61 -15.75
N ARG A 330 -12.38 -0.53 -16.31
CA ARG A 330 -11.41 -1.43 -15.64
C ARG A 330 -9.98 -0.89 -15.62
N PHE A 331 -9.59 -0.01 -16.55
CA PHE A 331 -8.22 0.55 -16.55
C PHE A 331 -7.94 1.39 -15.29
N LEU A 332 -8.97 1.96 -14.67
CA LEU A 332 -8.87 2.70 -13.40
C LEU A 332 -8.40 1.81 -12.24
N ARG A 333 -8.38 0.49 -12.41
CA ARG A 333 -7.83 -0.45 -11.42
C ARG A 333 -6.30 -0.45 -11.39
N ASP A 334 -5.64 0.02 -12.44
CA ASP A 334 -4.21 0.24 -12.42
C ASP A 334 -3.93 1.59 -11.73
N SER A 335 -3.32 1.51 -10.55
CA SER A 335 -3.09 2.71 -9.72
C SER A 335 -2.15 3.70 -10.38
N MET A 336 -1.20 3.26 -11.21
CA MET A 336 -0.28 4.15 -11.90
C MET A 336 -1.02 4.91 -13.00
N VAL A 337 -1.82 4.19 -13.80
CA VAL A 337 -2.62 4.77 -14.89
C VAL A 337 -3.66 5.73 -14.34
N ALA A 338 -4.36 5.34 -13.27
CA ALA A 338 -5.35 6.20 -12.62
C ALA A 338 -4.72 7.52 -12.17
N THR A 339 -3.62 7.45 -11.41
CA THR A 339 -2.90 8.62 -10.87
C THR A 339 -2.47 9.58 -11.97
N ALA A 340 -1.83 9.07 -13.02
CA ALA A 340 -1.35 9.89 -14.14
C ALA A 340 -2.50 10.58 -14.86
N LEU A 341 -3.56 9.84 -15.24
CA LEU A 341 -4.67 10.39 -16.02
C LEU A 341 -5.43 11.49 -15.28
N SER A 342 -5.49 11.41 -13.95
CA SER A 342 -6.22 12.42 -13.20
C SER A 342 -5.40 13.63 -12.84
N MET A 343 -4.09 13.48 -12.69
CA MET A 343 -3.24 14.66 -12.70
C MET A 343 -3.26 15.35 -14.05
N VAL A 344 -3.30 14.62 -15.17
CA VAL A 344 -3.55 15.21 -16.49
C VAL A 344 -4.88 15.98 -16.49
N LEU A 345 -5.96 15.38 -16.00
CA LEU A 345 -7.27 16.06 -15.94
C LEU A 345 -7.23 17.33 -15.08
N ILE A 346 -6.67 17.25 -13.87
CA ILE A 346 -6.54 18.39 -12.95
C ILE A 346 -5.67 19.49 -13.57
N TYR A 347 -4.52 19.13 -14.15
CA TYR A 347 -3.65 20.08 -14.83
C TYR A 347 -4.35 20.76 -15.99
N LEU A 348 -5.10 20.02 -16.81
CA LEU A 348 -5.86 20.59 -17.92
C LEU A 348 -6.94 21.56 -17.44
N ILE A 349 -7.72 21.17 -16.43
CA ILE A 349 -8.77 22.05 -15.88
C ILE A 349 -8.13 23.30 -15.31
N MET A 350 -7.11 23.16 -14.47
CA MET A 350 -6.45 24.29 -13.83
C MET A 350 -5.72 25.19 -14.81
N SER A 351 -5.05 24.62 -15.81
CA SER A 351 -4.34 25.39 -16.81
C SER A 351 -5.30 26.20 -17.68
N LEU A 352 -6.47 25.65 -18.04
CA LEU A 352 -7.52 26.35 -18.76
C LEU A 352 -8.17 27.45 -17.91
N VAL A 353 -8.47 27.17 -16.64
CA VAL A 353 -9.02 28.17 -15.70
C VAL A 353 -8.03 29.32 -15.49
N PHE A 354 -6.74 29.00 -15.30
CA PHE A 354 -5.69 29.99 -15.13
C PHE A 354 -5.50 30.83 -16.39
N LEU A 355 -5.49 30.20 -17.57
CA LEU A 355 -5.43 30.88 -18.86
C LEU A 355 -6.62 31.83 -19.07
N ALA A 356 -7.82 31.40 -18.70
CA ALA A 356 -9.03 32.23 -18.82
C ALA A 356 -9.02 33.43 -17.86
N LYS A 357 -8.43 33.28 -16.66
CA LYS A 357 -8.39 34.35 -15.65
C LYS A 357 -7.28 35.37 -15.85
N VAL A 358 -6.06 34.91 -16.17
CA VAL A 358 -4.86 35.76 -16.15
C VAL A 358 -4.35 36.08 -17.57
N GLY A 359 -4.92 35.44 -18.59
CA GLY A 359 -4.56 35.66 -19.99
C GLY A 359 -3.26 34.95 -20.41
N LYS A 360 -2.98 34.97 -21.71
CA LYS A 360 -1.89 34.19 -22.35
C LYS A 360 -0.51 34.55 -21.82
N GLU A 361 -0.22 35.83 -21.65
CA GLU A 361 1.13 36.33 -21.34
C GLU A 361 1.62 35.86 -19.96
N SER A 362 0.73 35.87 -18.97
CA SER A 362 1.02 35.38 -17.62
C SER A 362 0.89 33.86 -17.52
N ALA A 363 -0.11 33.27 -18.18
CA ALA A 363 -0.32 31.83 -18.15
C ALA A 363 0.85 31.05 -18.74
N PHE A 364 1.40 31.50 -19.88
CA PHE A 364 2.49 30.80 -20.56
C PHE A 364 3.80 30.80 -19.75
N LYS A 365 3.94 31.71 -18.77
CA LYS A 365 5.09 31.77 -17.86
C LYS A 365 4.98 30.78 -16.69
N ALA A 366 3.81 30.22 -16.39
CA ALA A 366 3.66 29.26 -15.29
C ALA A 366 4.46 27.96 -15.47
N PHE A 367 4.84 27.63 -16.70
CA PHE A 367 5.72 26.49 -17.00
C PHE A 367 7.19 26.89 -17.21
N ALA A 368 7.53 28.19 -17.12
CA ALA A 368 8.89 28.71 -17.26
C ALA A 368 9.71 28.61 -15.96
N VAL A 369 9.38 27.65 -15.10
CA VAL A 369 10.10 27.39 -13.84
C VAL A 369 11.53 26.96 -14.17
N ASP A 370 12.50 27.40 -13.36
CA ASP A 370 13.95 27.15 -13.53
C ASP A 370 14.58 27.66 -14.85
N GLY A 371 14.01 28.74 -15.43
CA GLY A 371 14.59 29.39 -16.61
C GLY A 371 14.25 28.73 -17.95
N GLY A 372 13.25 27.84 -17.97
CA GLY A 372 12.69 27.30 -19.20
C GLY A 372 11.94 28.37 -20.03
N PRO A 373 11.83 28.20 -21.36
CA PRO A 373 11.06 29.12 -22.19
C PRO A 373 9.57 29.05 -21.87
N ALA A 374 8.89 30.20 -21.87
CA ALA A 374 7.43 30.25 -21.80
C ALA A 374 6.81 29.48 -22.97
N ALA A 375 5.59 28.95 -22.78
CA ALA A 375 4.89 28.25 -23.85
C ALA A 375 4.71 29.18 -25.08
N PRO A 376 5.06 28.72 -26.30
CA PRO A 376 4.99 29.56 -27.50
C PRO A 376 3.55 29.83 -27.96
N ASP A 377 2.64 28.90 -27.69
CA ASP A 377 1.23 28.98 -28.07
C ASP A 377 0.35 28.16 -27.10
N VAL A 378 -0.97 28.29 -27.27
CA VAL A 378 -1.97 27.61 -26.42
C VAL A 378 -1.88 26.09 -26.54
N GLY A 379 -1.57 25.56 -27.72
CA GLY A 379 -1.42 24.12 -27.93
C GLY A 379 -0.22 23.57 -27.16
N ALA A 380 0.92 24.25 -27.23
CA ALA A 380 2.10 23.92 -26.46
C ALA A 380 1.86 24.02 -24.94
N TYR A 381 1.16 25.05 -24.48
CA TYR A 381 0.77 25.23 -23.07
C TYR A 381 -0.11 24.08 -22.55
N ILE A 382 -1.12 23.68 -23.32
CA ILE A 382 -1.99 22.54 -22.99
C ILE A 382 -1.18 21.23 -22.97
N MET A 383 -0.33 21.00 -23.97
CA MET A 383 0.48 19.78 -24.02
C MET A 383 1.55 19.72 -22.92
N GLN A 384 2.10 20.86 -22.50
CA GLN A 384 2.94 20.92 -21.30
C GLN A 384 2.16 20.55 -20.04
N SER A 385 0.91 20.99 -19.91
CA SER A 385 0.02 20.58 -18.81
C SER A 385 -0.19 19.05 -18.78
N VAL A 386 -0.42 18.44 -19.96
CA VAL A 386 -0.52 16.98 -20.09
C VAL A 386 0.78 16.30 -19.67
N MET A 387 1.92 16.79 -20.16
CA MET A 387 3.23 16.24 -19.81
C MET A 387 3.48 16.28 -18.31
N GLN A 388 3.17 17.39 -17.63
CA GLN A 388 3.33 17.52 -16.18
C GLN A 388 2.45 16.52 -15.42
N GLY A 389 1.19 16.34 -15.84
CA GLY A 389 0.31 15.32 -15.27
C GLY A 389 0.85 13.88 -15.43
N LEU A 390 1.45 13.57 -16.57
CA LEU A 390 2.10 12.27 -16.81
C LEU A 390 3.38 12.10 -15.99
N GLN A 391 4.22 13.15 -15.90
CA GLN A 391 5.44 13.16 -15.10
C GLN A 391 5.14 12.92 -13.62
N PHE A 392 4.06 13.51 -13.09
CA PHE A 392 3.59 13.18 -11.74
C PHE A 392 3.29 11.69 -11.57
N GLY A 393 2.61 11.08 -12.54
CA GLY A 393 2.34 9.63 -12.54
C GLY A 393 3.62 8.79 -12.51
N ILE A 394 4.64 9.17 -13.28
CA ILE A 394 5.98 8.55 -13.26
C ILE A 394 6.65 8.74 -11.90
N ALA A 395 6.60 9.94 -11.34
CA ALA A 395 7.21 10.26 -10.05
C ALA A 395 6.64 9.36 -8.93
N VAL A 396 5.30 9.22 -8.88
CA VAL A 396 4.62 8.31 -7.95
C VAL A 396 5.04 6.85 -8.21
N ALA A 397 5.13 6.42 -9.47
CA ALA A 397 5.58 5.07 -9.80
C ALA A 397 7.00 4.77 -9.27
N VAL A 398 7.93 5.72 -9.38
CA VAL A 398 9.30 5.61 -8.84
C VAL A 398 9.27 5.50 -7.32
N ILE A 399 8.47 6.32 -6.63
CA ILE A 399 8.31 6.21 -5.17
C ILE A 399 7.75 4.84 -4.78
N LEU A 400 6.68 4.38 -5.44
CA LEU A 400 6.06 3.08 -5.17
C LEU A 400 7.02 1.92 -5.42
N PHE A 401 7.88 2.00 -6.45
CA PHE A 401 8.92 1.01 -6.69
C PHE A 401 9.96 0.97 -5.56
N GLY A 402 10.40 2.15 -5.10
CA GLY A 402 11.30 2.27 -3.94
C GLY A 402 10.68 1.70 -2.67
N VAL A 403 9.45 2.11 -2.35
CA VAL A 403 8.67 1.61 -1.21
C VAL A 403 8.51 0.09 -1.26
N ARG A 404 8.09 -0.47 -2.40
CA ARG A 404 7.91 -1.94 -2.56
C ARG A 404 9.23 -2.69 -2.37
N THR A 405 10.34 -2.10 -2.79
CA THR A 405 11.67 -2.69 -2.61
C THR A 405 12.06 -2.75 -1.14
N ILE A 406 11.84 -1.67 -0.37
CA ILE A 406 12.06 -1.67 1.08
C ILE A 406 11.15 -2.71 1.76
N LEU A 407 9.86 -2.71 1.42
CA LEU A 407 8.87 -3.59 2.04
C LEU A 407 9.08 -5.06 1.72
N GLY A 408 9.58 -5.39 0.53
CA GLY A 408 9.89 -6.77 0.14
C GLY A 408 10.90 -7.43 1.09
N GLU A 409 11.75 -6.65 1.73
CA GLU A 409 12.74 -7.12 2.69
C GLU A 409 12.26 -6.94 4.15
N LEU A 410 11.53 -5.86 4.45
CA LEU A 410 11.03 -5.56 5.80
C LEU A 410 9.81 -6.41 6.23
N VAL A 411 8.82 -6.63 5.35
CA VAL A 411 7.56 -7.30 5.74
C VAL A 411 7.77 -8.75 6.15
N PRO A 412 8.54 -9.58 5.42
CA PRO A 412 8.85 -10.94 5.86
C PRO A 412 9.64 -10.96 7.18
N ALA A 413 10.51 -9.97 7.40
CA ALA A 413 11.25 -9.78 8.65
C ALA A 413 10.28 -9.60 9.84
N PHE A 414 9.29 -8.71 9.67
CA PHE A 414 8.30 -8.43 10.70
C PHE A 414 7.31 -9.58 10.95
N GLN A 415 6.84 -10.27 9.90
CA GLN A 415 5.96 -11.43 10.04
C GLN A 415 6.62 -12.58 10.82
N GLY A 416 7.88 -12.88 10.53
CA GLY A 416 8.61 -13.95 11.21
C GLY A 416 8.81 -13.68 12.70
N ILE A 417 9.06 -12.42 13.08
CA ILE A 417 9.17 -12.01 14.49
C ILE A 417 7.80 -12.05 15.16
N ALA A 418 6.78 -11.50 14.52
CA ALA A 418 5.43 -11.40 15.07
C ALA A 418 4.84 -12.77 15.43
N ASN A 419 4.97 -13.76 14.55
CA ASN A 419 4.46 -15.12 14.80
C ASN A 419 5.13 -15.80 16.01
N ARG A 420 6.36 -15.40 16.36
CA ARG A 420 7.07 -15.92 17.53
C ARG A 420 6.71 -15.17 18.82
N VAL A 421 6.44 -13.88 18.72
CA VAL A 421 6.23 -12.99 19.88
C VAL A 421 4.75 -12.90 20.29
N VAL A 422 3.82 -12.95 19.33
CA VAL A 422 2.38 -12.74 19.55
C VAL A 422 1.61 -13.99 19.12
N PRO A 423 1.27 -14.90 20.07
CA PRO A 423 0.43 -16.06 19.76
C PRO A 423 -0.95 -15.63 19.27
N GLY A 424 -1.42 -16.23 18.17
CA GLY A 424 -2.72 -15.92 17.58
C GLY A 424 -2.78 -14.55 16.90
N ALA A 425 -1.64 -14.03 16.44
CA ALA A 425 -1.57 -12.77 15.70
C ALA A 425 -2.49 -12.78 14.48
N VAL A 426 -3.32 -11.74 14.35
CA VAL A 426 -4.12 -11.46 13.15
C VAL A 426 -3.33 -10.50 12.27
N PRO A 427 -2.82 -10.95 11.10
CA PRO A 427 -2.09 -10.08 10.20
C PRO A 427 -3.02 -9.00 9.64
N SER A 428 -2.63 -7.74 9.81
CA SER A 428 -3.36 -6.58 9.27
C SER A 428 -2.65 -6.07 8.02
N LEU A 429 -3.36 -6.10 6.90
CA LEU A 429 -2.82 -5.85 5.56
C LEU A 429 -3.47 -4.63 4.91
N ASP A 430 -2.79 -4.11 3.89
CA ASP A 430 -3.17 -2.91 3.16
C ASP A 430 -4.60 -2.96 2.57
N ALA A 431 -5.20 -1.81 2.33
CA ALA A 431 -6.56 -1.63 1.82
C ALA A 431 -6.92 -2.51 0.61
N PRO A 432 -6.02 -2.78 -0.38
CA PRO A 432 -6.32 -3.68 -1.48
C PRO A 432 -6.68 -5.11 -1.07
N ILE A 433 -6.42 -5.53 0.17
CA ILE A 433 -6.83 -6.85 0.66
C ILE A 433 -8.35 -7.07 0.54
N VAL A 434 -9.15 -6.01 0.61
CA VAL A 434 -10.61 -6.13 0.51
C VAL A 434 -11.15 -6.02 -0.92
N PHE A 435 -10.32 -5.62 -1.89
CA PHE A 435 -10.78 -5.36 -3.26
C PHE A 435 -11.25 -6.62 -4.01
N PRO A 436 -10.62 -7.80 -3.83
CA PRO A 436 -11.07 -9.03 -4.47
C PRO A 436 -12.48 -9.47 -4.04
N TYR A 437 -12.96 -9.04 -2.87
CA TYR A 437 -14.26 -9.47 -2.32
C TYR A 437 -15.46 -8.73 -2.91
N ALA A 438 -15.27 -7.52 -3.44
CA ALA A 438 -16.33 -6.76 -4.10
C ALA A 438 -15.76 -5.77 -5.12
N GLN A 439 -15.43 -6.25 -6.32
CA GLN A 439 -14.71 -5.46 -7.32
C GLN A 439 -15.57 -4.36 -7.95
N ASN A 440 -16.88 -4.56 -8.08
CA ASN A 440 -17.76 -3.48 -8.54
C ASN A 440 -17.89 -2.40 -7.47
N ALA A 441 -17.93 -2.79 -6.20
CA ALA A 441 -17.94 -1.84 -5.08
C ALA A 441 -16.70 -0.94 -5.06
N VAL A 442 -15.51 -1.45 -5.42
CA VAL A 442 -14.29 -0.65 -5.52
C VAL A 442 -14.44 0.47 -6.55
N LEU A 443 -14.93 0.15 -7.75
CA LEU A 443 -15.09 1.14 -8.82
C LEU A 443 -16.17 2.18 -8.48
N ILE A 444 -17.33 1.73 -7.98
CA ILE A 444 -18.42 2.61 -7.56
C ILE A 444 -17.96 3.50 -6.40
N GLY A 445 -17.23 2.91 -5.44
CA GLY A 445 -16.67 3.62 -4.30
C GLY A 445 -15.67 4.70 -4.72
N PHE A 446 -14.76 4.36 -5.62
CA PHE A 446 -13.82 5.33 -6.20
C PHE A 446 -14.55 6.53 -6.83
N ILE A 447 -15.49 6.28 -7.75
CA ILE A 447 -16.24 7.35 -8.43
C ILE A 447 -17.01 8.20 -7.42
N SER A 448 -17.72 7.56 -6.49
CA SER A 448 -18.53 8.26 -5.50
C SER A 448 -17.70 9.08 -4.52
N SER A 449 -16.56 8.53 -4.07
CA SER A 449 -15.58 9.24 -3.25
C SER A 449 -15.00 10.44 -3.99
N PHE A 450 -14.64 10.29 -5.26
CA PHE A 450 -14.12 11.38 -6.08
C PHE A 450 -15.14 12.50 -6.26
N VAL A 451 -16.41 12.16 -6.51
CA VAL A 451 -17.51 13.14 -6.55
C VAL A 451 -17.68 13.85 -5.21
N GLY A 452 -17.62 13.12 -4.09
CA GLY A 452 -17.62 13.70 -2.74
C GLY A 452 -16.47 14.67 -2.51
N GLY A 453 -15.29 14.35 -3.04
CA GLY A 453 -14.14 15.24 -3.04
C GLY A 453 -14.36 16.51 -3.85
N LEU A 454 -14.90 16.40 -5.07
CA LEU A 454 -15.16 17.56 -5.94
C LEU A 454 -16.19 18.51 -5.32
N ILE A 455 -17.26 17.98 -4.73
CA ILE A 455 -18.25 18.80 -4.02
C ILE A 455 -17.60 19.47 -2.81
N SER A 456 -16.78 18.73 -2.05
CA SER A 456 -16.08 19.28 -0.89
C SER A 456 -15.06 20.35 -1.28
N LEU A 457 -14.36 20.21 -2.41
CA LEU A 457 -13.49 21.25 -2.97
C LEU A 457 -14.28 22.52 -3.30
N GLY A 458 -15.47 22.39 -3.92
CA GLY A 458 -16.34 23.54 -4.16
C GLY A 458 -16.76 24.24 -2.87
N LEU A 459 -17.10 23.47 -1.83
CA LEU A 459 -17.41 24.01 -0.50
C LEU A 459 -16.19 24.68 0.14
N LEU A 460 -15.01 24.08 0.03
CA LEU A 460 -13.75 24.69 0.49
C LEU A 460 -13.53 26.04 -0.21
N ALA A 461 -13.65 26.08 -1.54
CA ALA A 461 -13.41 27.28 -2.33
C ALA A 461 -14.39 28.42 -2.05
N TRP A 462 -15.67 28.13 -1.83
CA TRP A 462 -16.69 29.19 -1.73
C TRP A 462 -17.10 29.53 -0.30
N ILE A 463 -16.92 28.62 0.66
CA ILE A 463 -17.40 28.80 2.03
C ILE A 463 -16.25 28.75 3.02
N PHE A 464 -15.46 27.68 3.03
CA PHE A 464 -14.55 27.44 4.15
C PHE A 464 -13.19 28.12 4.02
N GLU A 465 -12.68 28.34 2.81
CA GLU A 465 -11.47 29.14 2.59
C GLU A 465 -11.73 30.60 2.98
N PRO A 466 -12.79 31.28 2.49
CA PRO A 466 -13.04 32.67 2.87
C PRO A 466 -13.39 32.83 4.36
N ALA A 467 -14.11 31.87 4.95
CA ALA A 467 -14.56 31.97 6.34
C ALA A 467 -13.52 31.52 7.37
N PHE A 468 -12.67 30.54 7.04
CA PHE A 468 -11.78 29.89 8.02
C PHE A 468 -10.33 29.74 7.54
N GLY A 469 -9.99 30.17 6.33
CA GLY A 469 -8.66 30.03 5.74
C GLY A 469 -8.24 28.57 5.59
N LEU A 470 -9.17 27.68 5.22
CA LEU A 470 -8.83 26.29 4.89
C LEU A 470 -8.26 26.21 3.47
N ALA A 471 -7.11 25.54 3.32
CA ALA A 471 -6.50 25.32 2.00
C ALA A 471 -7.43 24.55 1.06
N LEU A 472 -7.32 24.82 -0.24
CA LEU A 472 -8.08 24.11 -1.26
C LEU A 472 -7.48 22.73 -1.47
N VAL A 473 -8.16 21.71 -0.97
CA VAL A 473 -7.73 20.32 -1.11
C VAL A 473 -8.33 19.76 -2.39
N LEU A 474 -7.48 19.60 -3.41
CA LEU A 474 -7.89 19.05 -4.69
C LEU A 474 -8.01 17.52 -4.57
N PRO A 475 -9.11 16.92 -5.05
CA PRO A 475 -9.32 15.46 -5.03
C PRO A 475 -8.19 14.68 -5.70
N GLY A 476 -7.26 14.16 -4.90
CA GLY A 476 -6.19 13.29 -5.38
C GLY A 476 -6.70 11.86 -5.51
N LEU A 477 -6.59 11.24 -6.69
CA LEU A 477 -7.24 9.95 -6.88
C LEU A 477 -6.47 8.68 -6.54
N VAL A 478 -5.25 8.78 -6.02
CA VAL A 478 -4.71 7.71 -5.18
C VAL A 478 -5.59 7.53 -3.92
N PRO A 479 -5.74 8.53 -3.03
CA PRO A 479 -6.66 8.45 -1.89
C PRO A 479 -8.10 8.08 -2.30
N HIS A 480 -8.69 8.72 -3.31
CA HIS A 480 -10.06 8.40 -3.70
C HIS A 480 -10.20 6.99 -4.28
N PHE A 481 -9.20 6.47 -5.00
CA PHE A 481 -9.27 5.10 -5.51
C PHE A 481 -9.05 4.08 -4.38
N PHE A 482 -7.97 4.21 -3.61
CA PHE A 482 -7.64 3.22 -2.58
C PHE A 482 -8.58 3.30 -1.38
N THR A 483 -8.68 4.48 -0.76
CA THR A 483 -9.56 4.66 0.41
C THR A 483 -11.02 4.71 0.02
N GLY A 484 -11.36 5.38 -1.09
CA GLY A 484 -12.75 5.42 -1.57
C GLY A 484 -13.22 4.07 -2.11
N GLY A 485 -12.35 3.31 -2.76
CA GLY A 485 -12.63 1.94 -3.17
C GLY A 485 -12.86 1.01 -1.98
N ALA A 486 -11.98 1.04 -0.97
CA ALA A 486 -12.19 0.30 0.28
C ALA A 486 -13.47 0.74 1.01
N ALA A 487 -13.73 2.05 1.12
CA ALA A 487 -14.98 2.58 1.66
C ALA A 487 -16.20 2.06 0.89
N GLY A 488 -16.12 1.98 -0.44
CA GLY A 488 -17.14 1.36 -1.28
C GLY A 488 -17.40 -0.11 -0.94
N VAL A 489 -16.34 -0.90 -0.73
CA VAL A 489 -16.45 -2.31 -0.30
C VAL A 489 -17.12 -2.44 1.06
N TYR A 490 -16.72 -1.62 2.04
CA TYR A 490 -17.30 -1.64 3.40
C TYR A 490 -18.77 -1.19 3.40
N GLY A 491 -19.09 -0.15 2.63
CA GLY A 491 -20.45 0.32 2.42
C GLY A 491 -21.31 -0.71 1.68
N ASN A 492 -20.75 -1.45 0.71
CA ASN A 492 -21.46 -2.52 0.01
C ASN A 492 -21.78 -3.70 0.93
N ALA A 493 -20.82 -4.11 1.76
CA ALA A 493 -20.96 -5.26 2.65
C ALA A 493 -22.11 -5.09 3.66
N THR A 494 -22.40 -3.85 4.05
CA THR A 494 -23.44 -3.50 5.04
C THR A 494 -24.70 -2.94 4.42
N GLY A 495 -24.62 -2.29 3.25
CA GLY A 495 -25.69 -1.49 2.68
C GLY A 495 -25.88 -1.63 1.16
N GLY A 496 -25.25 -2.62 0.53
CA GLY A 496 -25.37 -2.85 -0.91
C GLY A 496 -24.98 -1.64 -1.76
N ARG A 497 -25.60 -1.49 -2.93
CA ARG A 497 -25.36 -0.38 -3.87
C ARG A 497 -25.48 1.00 -3.23
N ARG A 498 -26.52 1.21 -2.41
CA ARG A 498 -26.73 2.50 -1.72
C ARG A 498 -25.64 2.78 -0.69
N GLY A 499 -25.25 1.76 0.07
CA GLY A 499 -24.16 1.86 1.03
C GLY A 499 -22.82 2.14 0.37
N ALA A 500 -22.51 1.47 -0.75
CA ALA A 500 -21.29 1.70 -1.53
C ALA A 500 -21.19 3.15 -2.02
N VAL A 501 -22.28 3.70 -2.57
CA VAL A 501 -22.33 5.08 -3.07
C VAL A 501 -22.22 6.08 -1.91
N VAL A 502 -23.16 6.07 -0.97
CA VAL A 502 -23.20 7.12 0.07
C VAL A 502 -22.02 6.99 1.05
N GLY A 503 -21.63 5.76 1.40
CA GLY A 503 -20.50 5.52 2.28
C GLY A 503 -19.18 6.01 1.70
N ALA A 504 -18.91 5.70 0.43
CA ALA A 504 -17.70 6.20 -0.22
C ALA A 504 -17.75 7.70 -0.51
N PHE A 505 -18.93 8.27 -0.79
CA PHE A 505 -19.10 9.73 -0.90
C PHE A 505 -18.67 10.44 0.39
N LEU A 506 -19.14 9.96 1.56
CA LEU A 506 -18.74 10.52 2.85
C LEU A 506 -17.26 10.32 3.13
N ASN A 507 -16.66 9.19 2.71
CA ASN A 507 -15.20 9.05 2.74
C ASN A 507 -14.53 10.15 1.91
N GLY A 508 -15.02 10.42 0.70
CA GLY A 508 -14.55 11.51 -0.16
C GLY A 508 -14.60 12.89 0.52
N VAL A 509 -15.67 13.16 1.25
CA VAL A 509 -15.81 14.37 2.08
C VAL A 509 -14.75 14.41 3.19
N LEU A 510 -14.61 13.31 3.95
CA LEU A 510 -13.63 13.23 5.04
C LEU A 510 -12.20 13.44 4.54
N ILE A 511 -11.80 12.76 3.47
CA ILE A 511 -10.44 12.88 2.93
C ILE A 511 -10.17 14.18 2.17
N THR A 512 -11.16 15.08 2.09
CA THR A 512 -10.97 16.44 1.58
C THR A 512 -10.85 17.44 2.72
N PHE A 513 -11.74 17.35 3.72
CA PHE A 513 -11.72 18.28 4.86
C PHE A 513 -10.64 17.97 5.90
N LEU A 514 -10.37 16.70 6.19
CA LEU A 514 -9.39 16.33 7.22
C LEU A 514 -7.96 16.76 6.84
N PRO A 515 -7.48 16.63 5.59
CA PRO A 515 -6.20 17.20 5.20
C PRO A 515 -6.15 18.73 5.28
N ALA A 516 -7.26 19.42 4.95
CA ALA A 516 -7.34 20.87 5.05
C ALA A 516 -7.16 21.34 6.52
N LEU A 517 -7.72 20.59 7.47
CA LEU A 517 -7.52 20.82 8.90
C LEU A 517 -6.10 20.48 9.34
N LEU A 518 -5.54 19.38 8.81
CA LEU A 518 -4.19 18.94 9.15
C LEU A 518 -3.13 19.98 8.78
N LEU A 519 -3.27 20.65 7.63
CA LEU A 519 -2.33 21.68 7.18
C LEU A 519 -2.14 22.80 8.22
N LYS A 520 -3.14 23.09 9.07
CA LYS A 520 -3.05 24.09 10.16
C LYS A 520 -2.12 23.70 11.31
N VAL A 521 -1.61 22.47 11.33
CA VAL A 521 -0.71 21.97 12.39
C VAL A 521 0.62 21.42 11.84
N LEU A 522 0.87 21.52 10.53
CA LEU A 522 2.10 21.00 9.90
C LEU A 522 3.27 22.00 9.82
N GLY A 523 3.10 23.23 10.33
CA GLY A 523 4.16 24.24 10.33
C GLY A 523 4.61 24.60 8.91
N ALA A 524 5.93 24.57 8.66
CA ALA A 524 6.50 24.88 7.35
C ALA A 524 5.99 23.94 6.23
N PHE A 525 5.76 22.66 6.55
CA PHE A 525 5.21 21.69 5.60
C PHE A 525 3.75 21.97 5.21
N GLY A 526 3.06 22.83 5.96
CA GLY A 526 1.72 23.31 5.58
C GLY A 526 1.72 24.19 4.33
N LYS A 527 2.90 24.65 3.87
CA LYS A 527 3.07 25.45 2.65
C LYS A 527 3.37 24.62 1.41
N GLU A 528 3.64 23.32 1.58
CA GLU A 528 3.86 22.42 0.46
C GLU A 528 2.57 22.26 -0.36
N ASN A 529 2.71 22.07 -1.68
CA ASN A 529 1.57 21.82 -2.57
C ASN A 529 1.03 20.38 -2.47
N THR A 530 1.48 19.63 -1.47
CA THR A 530 1.04 18.27 -1.19
C THR A 530 0.88 18.00 0.30
N THR A 531 0.07 17.01 0.66
CA THR A 531 -0.21 16.63 2.05
C THR A 531 -0.66 15.16 2.16
N PHE A 532 -0.98 14.72 3.37
CA PHE A 532 -1.52 13.39 3.62
C PHE A 532 -3.00 13.30 3.20
N GLY A 533 -3.37 12.23 2.50
CA GLY A 533 -4.69 12.06 1.90
C GLY A 533 -5.61 11.06 2.58
N ASP A 534 -5.16 10.32 3.59
CA ASP A 534 -6.02 9.35 4.27
C ASP A 534 -6.66 9.96 5.51
N ALA A 535 -7.88 9.49 5.82
CA ALA A 535 -8.67 10.04 6.92
C ALA A 535 -7.92 10.02 8.25
N ASP A 536 -7.21 8.93 8.58
CA ASP A 536 -6.57 8.81 9.89
C ASP A 536 -5.33 9.67 10.03
N PHE A 537 -4.63 9.99 8.94
CA PHE A 537 -3.59 11.01 8.98
C PHE A 537 -4.18 12.38 9.32
N GLY A 538 -5.30 12.72 8.71
CA GLY A 538 -5.93 14.02 8.87
C GLY A 538 -6.47 14.27 10.28
N TRP A 539 -7.33 13.39 10.81
CA TRP A 539 -7.92 13.62 12.14
C TRP A 539 -6.88 13.42 13.27
N PHE A 540 -6.08 12.35 13.22
CA PHE A 540 -5.14 12.05 14.30
C PHE A 540 -4.00 13.06 14.31
N GLY A 541 -3.43 13.38 13.15
CA GLY A 541 -2.41 14.41 13.03
C GLY A 541 -2.90 15.78 13.49
N SER A 542 -4.15 16.15 13.18
CA SER A 542 -4.76 17.39 13.68
C SER A 542 -4.90 17.42 15.19
N LEU A 543 -5.36 16.33 15.82
CA LEU A 543 -5.50 16.25 17.28
C LEU A 543 -4.14 16.32 17.99
N VAL A 544 -3.20 15.50 17.54
CA VAL A 544 -1.83 15.44 18.10
C VAL A 544 -1.13 16.78 17.89
N GLY A 545 -1.29 17.41 16.73
CA GLY A 545 -0.64 18.69 16.43
C GLY A 545 -1.20 19.87 17.19
N ASN A 546 -2.51 19.89 17.46
CA ASN A 546 -3.05 20.89 18.38
C ASN A 546 -2.63 20.64 19.83
N ALA A 547 -2.56 19.37 20.27
CA ALA A 547 -2.01 19.04 21.59
C ALA A 547 -0.54 19.47 21.73
N ALA A 548 0.27 19.29 20.69
CA ALA A 548 1.69 19.64 20.69
C ALA A 548 1.95 21.15 20.85
N LYS A 549 0.99 22.02 20.53
CA LYS A 549 1.06 23.48 20.73
C LYS A 549 1.06 23.89 22.20
N ALA A 550 0.67 23.01 23.13
CA ALA A 550 0.62 23.31 24.57
C ALA A 550 2.00 23.31 25.27
N GLY A 551 3.10 23.35 24.52
CA GLY A 551 4.46 23.28 25.04
C GLY A 551 4.97 21.85 25.27
N THR A 552 6.21 21.71 25.71
CA THR A 552 6.90 20.40 25.74
C THR A 552 6.23 19.38 26.66
N VAL A 553 6.06 19.72 27.94
CA VAL A 553 5.57 18.76 28.95
C VAL A 553 4.07 18.56 28.82
N VAL A 554 3.30 19.65 28.83
CA VAL A 554 1.82 19.58 28.77
C VAL A 554 1.38 18.98 27.43
N GLY A 555 2.01 19.38 26.32
CA GLY A 555 1.72 18.81 25.01
C GLY A 555 2.00 17.30 24.96
N ALA A 556 3.12 16.84 25.50
CA ALA A 556 3.42 15.41 25.59
C ALA A 556 2.37 14.63 26.40
N VAL A 557 1.92 15.17 27.53
CA VAL A 557 0.87 14.55 28.34
C VAL A 557 -0.45 14.48 27.57
N LEU A 558 -0.88 15.57 26.95
CA LEU A 558 -2.12 15.61 26.16
C LEU A 558 -2.08 14.60 25.01
N MET A 559 -0.96 14.52 24.29
CA MET A 559 -0.76 13.55 23.23
C MET A 559 -0.89 12.11 23.75
N LEU A 560 -0.24 11.78 24.87
CA LEU A 560 -0.34 10.45 25.48
C LEU A 560 -1.75 10.14 25.98
N VAL A 561 -2.49 11.13 26.50
CA VAL A 561 -3.90 10.97 26.88
C VAL A 561 -4.76 10.66 25.66
N ILE A 562 -4.57 11.35 24.54
CA ILE A 562 -5.25 11.05 23.28
C ILE A 562 -4.98 9.59 22.87
N GLY A 563 -3.71 9.18 22.89
CA GLY A 563 -3.33 7.79 22.63
C GLY A 563 -4.00 6.79 23.59
N ALA A 564 -4.01 7.07 24.88
CA ALA A 564 -4.63 6.21 25.89
C ALA A 564 -6.15 6.06 25.68
N VAL A 565 -6.84 7.14 25.32
CA VAL A 565 -8.28 7.11 24.99
C VAL A 565 -8.55 6.25 23.75
N ILE A 566 -7.72 6.39 22.70
CA ILE A 566 -7.82 5.56 21.49
C ILE A 566 -7.59 4.08 21.83
N LEU A 567 -6.56 3.78 22.61
CA LEU A 567 -6.24 2.41 23.03
C LEU A 567 -7.40 1.80 23.86
N ALA A 568 -7.92 2.54 24.83
CA ALA A 568 -9.06 2.10 25.64
C ALA A 568 -10.30 1.87 24.78
N GLY A 569 -10.61 2.78 23.85
CA GLY A 569 -11.69 2.62 22.88
C GLY A 569 -11.54 1.37 22.01
N ALA A 570 -10.33 1.09 21.53
CA ALA A 570 -10.04 -0.10 20.75
C ALA A 570 -10.21 -1.39 21.58
N VAL A 571 -9.75 -1.40 22.83
CA VAL A 571 -9.95 -2.55 23.74
C VAL A 571 -11.42 -2.79 24.03
N VAL A 572 -12.20 -1.72 24.23
CA VAL A 572 -13.66 -1.82 24.43
C VAL A 572 -14.34 -2.36 23.16
N MET A 573 -13.98 -1.83 22.00
CA MET A 573 -14.49 -2.29 20.70
C MET A 573 -14.18 -3.78 20.48
N GLN A 574 -12.94 -4.19 20.79
CA GLN A 574 -12.52 -5.58 20.68
C GLN A 574 -13.38 -6.50 21.56
N LYS A 575 -13.46 -6.20 22.86
CA LYS A 575 -14.16 -7.07 23.81
C LYS A 575 -15.68 -7.07 23.65
N ARG A 576 -16.27 -5.92 23.36
CA ARG A 576 -17.74 -5.75 23.38
C ARG A 576 -18.41 -5.91 22.02
N VAL A 577 -17.65 -5.83 20.93
CA VAL A 577 -18.21 -5.85 19.57
C VAL A 577 -17.60 -6.96 18.74
N VAL A 578 -16.26 -7.04 18.70
CA VAL A 578 -15.56 -8.04 17.88
C VAL A 578 -15.71 -9.44 18.46
N GLU A 579 -15.40 -9.62 19.75
CA GLU A 579 -15.42 -10.93 20.43
C GLU A 579 -16.84 -11.44 20.65
N THR A 580 -17.82 -10.55 20.80
CA THR A 580 -19.25 -10.93 20.89
C THR A 580 -19.83 -11.34 19.54
N GLY A 581 -19.09 -11.19 18.44
CA GLY A 581 -19.51 -11.62 17.11
C GLY A 581 -20.55 -10.71 16.47
N TRP A 582 -20.56 -9.41 16.78
CA TRP A 582 -21.50 -8.48 16.13
C TRP A 582 -21.26 -8.42 14.61
N ASP A 583 -22.32 -8.66 13.85
CA ASP A 583 -22.30 -8.56 12.39
C ASP A 583 -23.01 -7.27 11.94
N PRO A 584 -22.28 -6.30 11.35
CA PRO A 584 -22.87 -5.05 10.89
C PRO A 584 -23.89 -5.23 9.74
N GLY A 585 -23.83 -6.31 8.97
CA GLY A 585 -24.72 -6.57 7.82
C GLY A 585 -25.98 -7.38 8.13
N ALA A 586 -26.06 -8.02 9.30
CA ALA A 586 -27.12 -9.00 9.62
C ALA A 586 -28.55 -8.47 9.43
N ARG A 587 -28.81 -7.21 9.80
CA ARG A 587 -30.14 -6.59 9.66
C ARG A 587 -30.57 -6.48 8.19
N ARG A 588 -29.64 -6.19 7.29
CA ARG A 588 -29.91 -6.09 5.85
C ARG A 588 -30.24 -7.47 5.28
N ASP A 589 -29.46 -8.48 5.65
CA ASP A 589 -29.68 -9.85 5.17
C ASP A 589 -31.04 -10.39 5.58
N ALA A 590 -31.44 -10.18 6.84
CA ALA A 590 -32.76 -10.55 7.33
C ALA A 590 -33.89 -9.91 6.50
N LEU A 591 -33.73 -8.64 6.11
CA LEU A 591 -34.72 -7.93 5.29
C LEU A 591 -34.74 -8.40 3.82
N LEU A 592 -33.61 -8.84 3.28
CA LEU A 592 -33.54 -9.38 1.92
C LEU A 592 -34.07 -10.81 1.84
N GLY A 593 -33.89 -11.61 2.89
CA GLY A 593 -34.47 -12.96 3.00
C GLY A 593 -35.98 -12.98 3.23
N GLN A 594 -36.59 -11.86 3.63
CA GLN A 594 -38.04 -11.69 3.84
C GLN A 594 -38.78 -11.07 2.63
N ALA A 595 -38.09 -10.70 1.56
CA ALA A 595 -38.75 -10.17 0.38
C ALA A 595 -39.56 -11.31 -0.30
N PRO A 596 -40.88 -11.16 -0.54
CA PRO A 596 -41.64 -12.15 -1.29
C PRO A 596 -40.96 -12.33 -2.64
N ALA A 597 -40.74 -13.58 -3.04
CA ALA A 597 -40.33 -13.91 -4.39
C ALA A 597 -41.35 -13.28 -5.33
N ALA A 598 -40.98 -12.15 -5.96
CA ALA A 598 -41.81 -11.53 -6.96
C ALA A 598 -41.97 -12.54 -8.10
N SER A 599 -43.21 -12.96 -8.29
CA SER A 599 -43.66 -13.88 -9.32
C SER A 599 -43.12 -13.50 -10.69
N THR A 600 -42.15 -14.25 -11.17
CA THR A 600 -41.94 -14.45 -12.61
C THR A 600 -42.45 -15.84 -12.93
N GLY A 601 -43.74 -15.91 -13.23
CA GLY A 601 -44.30 -17.04 -13.96
C GLY A 601 -43.70 -17.07 -15.36
N GLY A 602 -43.28 -18.25 -15.79
CA GLY A 602 -42.62 -18.50 -17.06
C GLY A 602 -41.96 -19.86 -17.01
N ASP A 603 -42.77 -20.88 -17.26
CA ASP A 603 -42.38 -22.29 -17.32
C ASP A 603 -41.13 -22.53 -18.18
N GLY A 604 -40.24 -23.35 -17.62
CA GLY A 604 -39.01 -23.79 -18.25
C GLY A 604 -38.22 -24.62 -17.27
N GLY A 605 -38.76 -25.80 -16.93
CA GLY A 605 -38.02 -26.80 -16.19
C GLY A 605 -36.72 -27.14 -16.94
N ALA A 606 -35.60 -26.77 -16.35
CA ALA A 606 -34.29 -27.28 -16.71
C ALA A 606 -33.59 -27.61 -15.40
N ASP A 607 -33.35 -28.90 -15.21
CA ASP A 607 -32.54 -29.49 -14.16
C ASP A 607 -31.34 -28.62 -13.81
N ALA A 608 -31.05 -28.56 -12.51
CA ALA A 608 -29.75 -28.18 -11.99
C ALA A 608 -28.71 -29.23 -12.41
N GLY A 609 -28.34 -29.22 -13.69
CA GLY A 609 -27.19 -29.92 -14.22
C GLY A 609 -25.94 -29.26 -13.68
N ALA A 610 -25.22 -30.00 -12.83
CA ALA A 610 -23.82 -29.75 -12.58
C ALA A 610 -23.12 -29.47 -13.91
N GLY A 611 -22.61 -28.25 -14.09
CA GLY A 611 -21.76 -27.93 -15.22
C GLY A 611 -20.65 -28.97 -15.32
N PRO A 612 -20.26 -29.40 -16.53
CA PRO A 612 -19.42 -30.58 -16.71
C PRO A 612 -18.14 -30.43 -15.89
N THR A 613 -17.98 -31.29 -14.89
CA THR A 613 -16.67 -31.54 -14.28
C THR A 613 -15.79 -32.05 -15.39
N ALA A 614 -14.96 -31.17 -15.96
CA ALA A 614 -13.91 -31.59 -16.86
C ALA A 614 -13.02 -32.57 -16.09
N THR A 615 -13.17 -33.86 -16.38
CA THR A 615 -12.34 -34.90 -15.80
C THR A 615 -10.98 -34.80 -16.46
N TYR A 616 -10.07 -34.04 -15.86
CA TYR A 616 -8.68 -33.99 -16.30
C TYR A 616 -8.07 -35.40 -16.18
N ALA A 617 -7.33 -35.84 -17.20
CA ALA A 617 -6.59 -37.10 -17.12
C ALA A 617 -5.68 -37.09 -15.89
N LYS A 618 -5.81 -38.08 -15.02
CA LYS A 618 -4.95 -38.20 -13.83
C LYS A 618 -3.53 -38.47 -14.28
N ILE A 619 -2.61 -37.58 -13.90
CA ILE A 619 -1.18 -37.78 -14.13
C ILE A 619 -0.70 -38.89 -13.19
N ALA A 620 -0.04 -39.91 -13.73
CA ALA A 620 0.54 -40.98 -12.92
C ALA A 620 1.63 -40.40 -12.00
N PRO A 621 1.75 -40.86 -10.74
CA PRO A 621 2.84 -40.46 -9.85
C PRO A 621 4.22 -40.74 -10.47
N PRO A 622 5.25 -39.92 -10.18
CA PRO A 622 6.60 -40.18 -10.64
C PRO A 622 7.08 -41.59 -10.23
N PRO A 623 7.79 -42.32 -11.10
CA PRO A 623 8.34 -43.63 -10.75
C PRO A 623 9.22 -43.56 -9.49
N GLY A 624 8.84 -44.33 -8.46
CA GLY A 624 9.55 -44.40 -7.18
C GLY A 624 9.16 -43.33 -6.14
N ALA A 625 8.18 -42.48 -6.40
CA ALA A 625 7.68 -41.51 -5.41
C ALA A 625 6.83 -42.20 -4.30
N PRO A 626 7.00 -41.83 -3.02
CA PRO A 626 6.20 -42.38 -1.92
C PRO A 626 4.72 -41.94 -2.01
N LYS A 627 3.80 -42.69 -1.39
CA LYS A 627 2.38 -42.29 -1.34
C LYS A 627 2.22 -40.99 -0.53
N PRO A 628 1.45 -39.99 -0.99
CA PRO A 628 1.20 -38.78 -0.23
C PRO A 628 0.55 -39.08 1.13
N PRO A 629 0.91 -38.32 2.19
CA PRO A 629 0.25 -38.44 3.49
C PRO A 629 -1.24 -38.10 3.40
N PRO A 630 -2.10 -38.70 4.26
CA PRO A 630 -3.52 -38.40 4.27
C PRO A 630 -3.78 -36.90 4.56
N PRO A 631 -4.88 -36.32 4.04
CA PRO A 631 -5.23 -34.92 4.30
C PRO A 631 -5.37 -34.67 5.80
N PRO A 632 -5.02 -33.47 6.30
CA PRO A 632 -5.22 -33.14 7.70
C PRO A 632 -6.69 -33.33 8.07
N GLY A 633 -6.95 -34.12 9.12
CA GLY A 633 -8.31 -34.32 9.64
C GLY A 633 -8.92 -32.99 10.06
N GLN A 634 -10.20 -32.79 9.71
CA GLN A 634 -10.99 -31.65 10.16
C GLN A 634 -11.39 -31.85 11.62
N ASP A 635 -10.42 -31.88 12.53
CA ASP A 635 -10.65 -31.79 13.98
C ASP A 635 -9.39 -31.16 14.61
N GLY A 636 -9.48 -29.88 14.96
CA GLY A 636 -8.40 -29.09 15.56
C GLY A 636 -8.65 -27.59 15.49
#